data_AF-A0A2A2TGZ8-F1
#
_entry.id   AF-A0A2A2TGZ8-F1
#
_cell.length_a   1.000
_cell.length_b   1.000
_cell.length_c   1.000
_cell.angle_alpha   90.00
_cell.angle_beta   90.00
_cell.angle_gamma   90.00
#
_symmetry.space_group_name_H-M   'P 1'
#
loop_
_entity.id
_entity.type
_entity.pdbx_description
1 polymer ?
#
loop_
_entity_poly.entity_id
_entity_poly.type
_entity_poly.pdbx_seq_one_letter_code
_entity_poly.pdbx_strand_id
1 'polypeptide(L)'
;MTKTNGMKIDTPTTELSTVDDMEDTVTIKDSSQPVENVQDIDDILNSLKALLSTVEKLQKVRQEVGDIKPLIGRMLDGELVGGEELDQLKTGVSSLSRLVRAYSDHQTALVKAQPARELLDRVLKEGYSG
;
A
#
# COMPACT_ATOMS: atom_id res chain seq x y z
N MET A 1 -5.43 -15.69 -56.86
CA MET A 1 -6.19 -14.45 -57.17
C MET A 1 -7.56 -14.55 -56.52
N THR A 2 -7.88 -13.67 -55.58
CA THR A 2 -9.27 -13.41 -55.14
C THR A 2 -9.31 -12.02 -54.49
N LYS A 3 -10.25 -11.19 -54.97
CA LYS A 3 -10.39 -9.74 -54.66
C LYS A 3 -11.47 -9.48 -53.60
N THR A 4 -11.38 -8.28 -52.98
CA THR A 4 -12.44 -7.42 -52.35
C THR A 4 -13.24 -7.98 -51.15
N ASN A 5 -13.75 -7.22 -50.18
CA ASN A 5 -13.75 -5.77 -49.84
C ASN A 5 -13.78 -5.60 -48.29
N GLY A 6 -13.64 -4.43 -47.65
CA GLY A 6 -13.48 -3.04 -48.14
C GLY A 6 -14.67 -2.11 -47.84
N MET A 7 -14.80 -1.56 -46.61
CA MET A 7 -15.61 -0.36 -46.26
C MET A 7 -15.27 0.08 -44.81
N LYS A 8 -14.42 1.09 -44.60
CA LYS A 8 -14.71 2.52 -44.32
C LYS A 8 -15.11 2.87 -42.87
N ILE A 9 -14.20 3.61 -42.24
CA ILE A 9 -14.42 4.56 -41.13
C ILE A 9 -15.22 5.76 -41.67
N ASP A 10 -16.03 6.44 -40.84
CA ASP A 10 -16.18 7.91 -40.81
C ASP A 10 -17.10 8.37 -39.64
N THR A 11 -16.65 9.42 -38.94
CA THR A 11 -17.38 10.36 -38.05
C THR A 11 -16.86 11.77 -38.42
N PRO A 12 -17.50 12.93 -38.07
CA PRO A 12 -18.51 13.18 -37.04
C PRO A 12 -19.64 14.18 -37.46
N THR A 13 -20.32 14.79 -36.48
CA THR A 13 -20.85 16.18 -36.46
C THR A 13 -22.38 16.41 -36.61
N THR A 14 -22.99 16.70 -35.46
CA THR A 14 -24.00 17.74 -35.16
C THR A 14 -25.25 17.90 -36.04
N GLU A 15 -26.42 17.69 -35.41
CA GLU A 15 -27.54 18.64 -35.45
C GLU A 15 -28.08 18.90 -34.04
N LEU A 16 -28.71 20.06 -33.84
CA LEU A 16 -29.02 20.64 -32.53
C LEU A 16 -30.45 21.22 -32.56
N SER A 17 -31.29 20.84 -31.60
CA SER A 17 -32.62 21.42 -31.32
C SER A 17 -33.04 21.01 -29.90
N THR A 18 -32.81 21.86 -28.91
CA THR A 18 -33.77 22.81 -28.31
C THR A 18 -34.72 22.20 -27.27
N VAL A 19 -34.35 22.43 -26.00
CA VAL A 19 -35.17 23.04 -24.93
C VAL A 19 -36.58 22.48 -24.70
N ASP A 20 -36.76 21.83 -23.55
CA ASP A 20 -37.84 22.23 -22.64
C ASP A 20 -37.31 22.22 -21.19
N ASP A 21 -37.92 23.03 -20.34
CA ASP A 21 -37.37 23.50 -19.06
C ASP A 21 -38.20 22.97 -17.88
N MET A 22 -37.57 22.28 -16.94
CA MET A 22 -38.23 21.92 -15.67
C MET A 22 -37.23 21.67 -14.54
N GLU A 23 -37.20 22.66 -13.64
CA GLU A 23 -36.67 22.73 -12.28
C GLU A 23 -36.20 21.38 -11.69
N ASP A 24 -34.89 21.27 -11.44
CA ASP A 24 -34.28 21.62 -10.16
C ASP A 24 -34.81 20.78 -8.97
N THR A 25 -34.14 19.66 -8.74
CA THR A 25 -33.58 19.29 -7.43
C THR A 25 -32.75 18.02 -7.61
N VAL A 26 -31.65 18.12 -8.38
CA VAL A 26 -30.56 17.16 -8.18
C VAL A 26 -29.98 17.49 -6.81
N THR A 27 -30.49 16.81 -5.79
CA THR A 27 -29.93 16.87 -4.44
C THR A 27 -28.52 16.33 -4.53
N ILE A 28 -27.55 17.23 -4.74
CA ILE A 28 -26.14 16.97 -4.52
C ILE A 28 -26.03 16.77 -3.01
N LYS A 29 -26.27 15.52 -2.59
CA LYS A 29 -25.92 15.03 -1.27
C LYS A 29 -24.41 15.02 -1.25
N ASP A 30 -23.84 16.17 -0.91
CA ASP A 30 -22.44 16.30 -0.57
C ASP A 30 -22.13 15.23 0.48
N SER A 31 -21.39 14.21 0.05
CA SER A 31 -20.96 13.10 0.89
C SER A 31 -19.63 13.40 1.57
N SER A 32 -19.16 14.65 1.47
CA SER A 32 -18.17 15.21 2.38
C SER A 32 -18.83 15.44 3.75
N GLN A 33 -18.95 14.38 4.55
CA GLN A 33 -19.06 14.58 5.99
C GLN A 33 -17.81 15.35 6.43
N PRO A 34 -17.95 16.51 7.09
CA PRO A 34 -16.79 17.20 7.62
C PRO A 34 -16.14 16.30 8.67
N VAL A 35 -14.82 16.16 8.60
CA VAL A 35 -14.02 15.38 9.57
C VAL A 35 -13.86 16.23 10.83
N GLU A 36 -14.97 16.43 11.54
CA GLU A 36 -15.10 17.32 12.69
C GLU A 36 -15.25 16.55 14.01
N ASN A 37 -14.21 15.78 14.33
CA ASN A 37 -13.82 15.56 15.73
C ASN A 37 -12.30 15.58 15.83
N VAL A 38 -11.77 16.35 16.79
CA VAL A 38 -10.33 16.36 17.12
C VAL A 38 -9.86 14.95 17.52
N GLN A 39 -10.75 14.19 18.18
CA GLN A 39 -10.55 12.79 18.52
C GLN A 39 -10.21 11.92 17.29
N ASP A 40 -10.92 12.08 16.17
CA ASP A 40 -10.68 11.31 14.95
C ASP A 40 -9.31 11.65 14.33
N ILE A 41 -8.89 12.92 14.40
CA ILE A 41 -7.58 13.38 13.92
C ILE A 41 -6.45 12.81 14.79
N ASP A 42 -6.60 12.83 16.12
CA ASP A 42 -5.62 12.23 17.03
C ASP A 42 -5.52 10.71 16.83
N ASP A 43 -6.64 10.01 16.64
CA ASP A 43 -6.65 8.56 16.38
C ASP A 43 -6.06 8.20 14.99
N ILE A 44 -6.25 9.04 13.98
CA ILE A 44 -5.55 8.98 12.68
C ILE A 44 -4.04 9.13 12.88
N LEU A 45 -3.59 10.18 13.58
CA LEU A 45 -2.17 10.43 13.83
C LEU A 45 -1.53 9.31 14.67
N ASN A 46 -2.25 8.77 15.66
CA ASN A 46 -1.79 7.65 16.47
C ASN A 46 -1.69 6.35 15.67
N SER A 47 -2.62 6.11 14.75
CA SER A 47 -2.57 4.96 13.82
C SER A 47 -1.38 5.05 12.86
N LEU A 48 -1.08 6.23 12.33
CA LEU A 48 0.09 6.47 11.48
C LEU A 48 1.42 6.34 12.25
N LYS A 49 1.51 6.90 13.47
CA LYS A 49 2.67 6.72 14.37
C LYS A 49 2.88 5.24 14.72
N ALA A 50 1.81 4.50 14.98
CA ALA A 50 1.88 3.06 15.26
C ALA A 50 2.41 2.28 14.05
N LEU A 51 1.88 2.57 12.85
CA LEU A 51 2.38 1.96 11.60
C LEU A 51 3.88 2.25 11.42
N LEU A 52 4.32 3.50 11.52
CA LEU A 52 5.73 3.88 11.39
C LEU A 52 6.60 3.11 12.40
N SER A 53 6.21 3.07 13.67
CA SER A 53 6.95 2.32 14.70
C SER A 53 7.03 0.82 14.41
N THR A 54 6.00 0.22 13.82
CA THR A 54 6.08 -1.20 13.39
C THR A 54 6.99 -1.41 12.18
N VAL A 55 7.06 -0.45 11.24
CA VAL A 55 8.00 -0.49 10.11
C VAL A 55 9.45 -0.40 10.60
N GLU A 56 9.76 0.53 11.51
CA GLU A 56 11.09 0.68 12.12
C GLU A 56 11.53 -0.59 12.85
N LYS A 57 10.64 -1.17 13.68
CA LYS A 57 10.88 -2.45 14.37
C LYS A 57 11.11 -3.58 13.38
N LEU A 58 10.31 -3.66 12.32
CA LEU A 58 10.46 -4.67 11.27
C LEU A 58 11.81 -4.52 10.53
N GLN A 59 12.23 -3.31 10.19
CA GLN A 59 13.53 -3.03 9.58
C GLN A 59 14.69 -3.45 10.49
N LYS A 60 14.66 -3.07 11.77
CA LYS A 60 15.67 -3.47 12.76
C LYS A 60 15.78 -4.99 12.86
N VAL A 61 14.65 -5.70 12.97
CA VAL A 61 14.67 -7.17 13.11
C VAL A 61 15.12 -7.87 11.82
N ARG A 62 14.86 -7.31 10.62
CA ARG A 62 15.49 -7.80 9.38
C ARG A 62 17.00 -7.67 9.40
N GLN A 63 17.53 -6.55 9.91
CA GLN A 63 18.96 -6.34 10.04
C GLN A 63 19.61 -7.30 11.05
N GLU A 64 18.91 -7.63 12.14
CA GLU A 64 19.31 -8.66 13.10
C GLU A 64 19.29 -10.08 12.51
N VAL A 65 18.45 -10.35 11.51
CA VAL A 65 18.46 -11.64 10.78
C VAL A 65 19.65 -11.74 9.83
N GLY A 66 20.03 -10.64 9.17
CA GLY A 66 21.16 -10.60 8.24
C GLY A 66 20.97 -11.49 6.99
N ASP A 67 22.04 -11.65 6.19
CA ASP A 67 22.00 -12.52 5.00
C ASP A 67 22.43 -13.96 5.33
N ILE A 68 21.54 -14.68 6.03
CA ILE A 68 21.75 -16.10 6.36
C ILE A 68 21.31 -17.06 5.25
N LYS A 69 20.62 -16.59 4.19
CA LYS A 69 20.13 -17.45 3.11
C LYS A 69 21.24 -18.26 2.41
N PRO A 70 22.38 -17.66 2.01
CA PRO A 70 23.49 -18.44 1.42
C PRO A 70 24.16 -19.37 2.44
N LEU A 71 24.16 -19.01 3.73
CA LEU A 71 24.70 -19.85 4.81
C LEU A 71 23.86 -21.12 5.02
N ILE A 72 22.52 -20.97 5.02
CA ILE A 72 21.59 -22.10 5.08
C ILE A 72 21.75 -23.00 3.85
N GLY A 73 21.87 -22.42 2.64
CA GLY A 73 22.10 -23.19 1.41
C GLY A 73 23.32 -24.10 1.52
N ARG A 74 24.50 -23.51 1.74
CA ARG A 74 25.76 -24.25 1.92
C ARG A 74 25.67 -25.35 2.98
N MET A 75 25.02 -25.07 4.12
CA MET A 75 24.85 -26.05 5.19
C MET A 75 23.93 -27.22 4.80
N LEU A 76 22.89 -26.98 3.99
CA LEU A 76 22.00 -28.01 3.44
C LEU A 76 22.67 -28.83 2.33
N ASP A 77 23.55 -28.19 1.54
CA ASP A 77 24.36 -28.83 0.50
C ASP A 77 25.55 -29.63 1.10
N GLY A 78 25.76 -29.56 2.41
CA GLY A 78 26.80 -30.31 3.14
C GLY A 78 28.18 -29.68 3.12
N GLU A 79 28.31 -28.42 2.69
CA GLU A 79 29.57 -27.69 2.70
C GLU A 79 30.02 -27.32 4.13
N LEU A 80 31.33 -27.19 4.32
CA LEU A 80 31.90 -26.80 5.60
C LEU A 80 31.69 -25.29 5.85
N VAL A 81 30.75 -24.96 6.74
CA VAL A 81 30.50 -23.59 7.20
C VAL A 81 31.51 -23.22 8.29
N GLY A 82 32.12 -22.03 8.19
CA GLY A 82 33.10 -21.53 9.16
C GLY A 82 32.48 -21.22 10.54
N GLY A 83 33.29 -21.16 11.60
CA GLY A 83 32.79 -20.92 12.96
C GLY A 83 32.05 -19.57 13.12
N GLU A 84 32.60 -18.49 12.54
CA GLU A 84 31.96 -17.17 12.52
C GLU A 84 30.66 -17.16 11.70
N GLU A 85 30.66 -17.84 10.55
CA GLU A 85 29.47 -18.01 9.71
C GLU A 85 28.38 -18.82 10.43
N LEU A 86 28.76 -19.81 11.24
CA LEU A 86 27.85 -20.62 12.05
C LEU A 86 27.24 -19.81 13.21
N ASP A 87 28.00 -18.93 13.86
CA ASP A 87 27.49 -18.02 14.88
C ASP A 87 26.60 -16.92 14.29
N GLN A 88 26.92 -16.41 13.08
CA GLN A 88 26.04 -15.52 12.32
C GLN A 88 24.73 -16.24 11.96
N LEU A 89 24.81 -17.47 11.44
CA LEU A 89 23.66 -18.31 11.10
C LEU A 89 22.77 -18.57 12.32
N LYS A 90 23.36 -18.97 13.45
CA LYS A 90 22.67 -19.18 14.73
C LYS A 90 21.96 -17.91 15.21
N THR A 91 22.60 -16.75 15.10
CA THR A 91 22.02 -15.45 15.50
C THR A 91 20.86 -15.06 14.59
N GLY A 92 21.02 -15.21 13.27
CA GLY A 92 19.98 -14.91 12.30
C GLY A 92 18.76 -15.85 12.42
N VAL A 93 18.98 -17.16 12.51
CA VAL A 93 17.91 -18.17 12.72
C VAL A 93 17.15 -17.92 14.03
N SER A 94 17.86 -17.60 15.12
CA SER A 94 17.22 -17.20 16.38
C SER A 94 16.33 -15.95 16.22
N SER A 95 16.73 -15.05 15.32
CA SER A 95 16.03 -13.79 15.03
C SER A 95 14.86 -13.95 14.05
N LEU A 96 14.75 -15.04 13.27
CA LEU A 96 13.60 -15.31 12.40
C LEU A 96 12.28 -15.36 13.18
N SER A 97 12.29 -15.92 14.39
CA SER A 97 11.11 -15.96 15.27
C SER A 97 10.57 -14.56 15.58
N ARG A 98 11.48 -13.62 15.83
CA ARG A 98 11.19 -12.20 16.07
C ARG A 98 10.74 -11.51 14.77
N LEU A 99 11.31 -11.90 13.63
CA LEU A 99 10.94 -11.36 12.31
C LEU A 99 9.49 -11.71 11.94
N VAL A 100 9.07 -12.97 12.14
CA VAL A 100 7.68 -13.41 11.90
C VAL A 100 6.70 -12.61 12.76
N ARG A 101 7.02 -12.39 14.05
CA ARG A 101 6.19 -11.57 14.94
C ARG A 101 6.12 -10.11 14.48
N ALA A 102 7.26 -9.49 14.16
CA ALA A 102 7.30 -8.12 13.68
C ALA A 102 6.52 -7.92 12.36
N TYR A 103 6.50 -8.92 11.48
CA TYR A 103 5.66 -8.94 10.28
C TYR A 103 4.17 -8.97 10.60
N SER A 104 3.75 -9.80 11.57
CA SER A 104 2.35 -9.89 12.02
C SER A 104 1.88 -8.58 12.69
N ASP A 105 2.73 -7.99 13.54
CA ASP A 105 2.48 -6.70 14.19
C ASP A 105 2.35 -5.58 13.15
N HIS A 106 3.25 -5.54 12.15
CA HIS A 106 3.18 -4.61 11.02
C HIS A 106 1.93 -4.80 10.16
N GLN A 107 1.55 -6.02 9.81
CA GLN A 107 0.32 -6.29 9.05
C GLN A 107 -0.93 -5.82 9.82
N THR A 108 -0.96 -6.04 11.14
CA THR A 108 -2.03 -5.56 12.02
C THR A 108 -2.09 -4.03 12.06
N ALA A 109 -0.93 -3.37 12.16
CA ALA A 109 -0.85 -1.90 12.15
C ALA A 109 -1.24 -1.31 10.79
N LEU A 110 -0.89 -1.97 9.67
CA LEU A 110 -1.23 -1.53 8.32
C LEU A 110 -2.74 -1.56 8.08
N VAL A 111 -3.43 -2.63 8.52
CA VAL A 111 -4.90 -2.73 8.46
C VAL A 111 -5.56 -1.63 9.31
N LYS A 112 -5.06 -1.38 10.52
CA LYS A 112 -5.59 -0.31 11.39
C LYS A 112 -5.36 1.09 10.83
N ALA A 113 -4.22 1.33 10.20
CA ALA A 113 -3.88 2.62 9.60
C ALA A 113 -4.49 2.84 8.21
N GLN A 114 -5.20 1.86 7.63
CA GLN A 114 -5.76 1.97 6.29
C GLN A 114 -6.69 3.20 6.10
N PRO A 115 -7.64 3.52 7.00
CA PRO A 115 -8.48 4.71 6.86
C PRO A 115 -7.68 6.01 6.95
N ALA A 116 -6.67 6.04 7.84
CA ALA A 116 -5.76 7.18 7.99
C ALA A 116 -4.92 7.43 6.72
N ARG A 117 -4.53 6.36 6.01
CA ARG A 117 -3.83 6.45 4.72
C ARG A 117 -4.75 6.92 3.60
N GLU A 118 -5.99 6.45 3.54
CA GLU A 118 -6.97 6.87 2.54
C GLU A 118 -7.34 8.36 2.66
N LEU A 119 -7.43 8.87 3.89
CA LEU A 119 -7.62 10.30 4.16
C LEU A 119 -6.39 11.12 3.76
N LEU A 120 -5.18 10.65 4.10
CA LEU A 120 -3.93 11.32 3.73
C LEU A 120 -3.73 11.35 2.20
N ASP A 121 -4.03 10.26 1.51
CA ASP A 121 -4.03 10.18 0.04
C ASP A 121 -5.02 11.15 -0.60
N ARG A 122 -6.19 11.39 0.02
CA ARG A 122 -7.18 12.37 -0.44
C ARG A 122 -6.64 13.80 -0.32
N VAL A 123 -6.16 14.17 0.88
CA VAL A 123 -5.58 15.49 1.15
C VAL A 123 -4.39 15.78 0.23
N LEU A 124 -3.53 14.80 -0.05
CA LEU A 124 -2.43 14.97 -0.99
C LEU A 124 -2.92 15.20 -2.43
N LYS A 125 -3.92 14.45 -2.91
CA LYS A 125 -4.45 14.63 -4.28
C LYS A 125 -5.16 15.97 -4.46
N GLU A 126 -5.94 16.39 -3.47
CA GLU A 126 -6.61 17.70 -3.47
C GLU A 126 -5.57 18.84 -3.39
N GLY A 127 -4.54 18.72 -2.55
CA GLY A 127 -3.47 19.71 -2.42
C GLY A 127 -2.51 19.80 -3.63
N TYR A 128 -2.46 18.79 -4.50
CA TYR A 128 -1.72 18.83 -5.77
C TYR A 128 -2.56 19.34 -6.96
N SER A 129 -3.82 19.72 -6.74
CA SER A 129 -4.77 20.13 -7.78
C SER A 129 -5.03 21.66 -7.83
N GLY A 130 -4.23 22.47 -7.12
CA GLY A 130 -4.35 23.93 -7.02
C GLY A 130 -3.09 24.68 -7.46
#